data_AF-A0A947KHC4-F1
#
_entry.id   AF-A0A947KHC4-F1
#
_cell.length_a   1.000
_cell.length_b   1.000
_cell.length_c   1.000
_cell.angle_alpha   90.00
_cell.angle_beta   90.00
_cell.angle_gamma   90.00
#
_symmetry.space_group_name_H-M   'P 1'
#
loop_
_entity.id
_entity.type
_entity.pdbx_description
1 polymer ?
#
loop_
_entity_poly.entity_id
_entity_poly.type
_entity_poly.pdbx_seq_one_letter_code
_entity_poly.pdbx_strand_id
1 'polypeptide(L)'
;MNKSTLKFIAEKSKYLIDTQIQSYRSLFTKAGTIIGITSVFLPLFLFIINTSHLLIKIVSIIPIIVLVIGLIRMLLVMKSPPLFRGYGENKFEELLDLDEISLYISEISANKKSVEENDVLLAKQNRHYNKGIFCFIFAIVFSVLLLCTDIFIKTINGGYKMTEENTKKDEVQTDQQPQKVKKLLDVDIKDLKRVSEGKEIKSETGKIITETNE
;
A
#
# COMPACT_ATOMS: atom_id res chain seq x y z
N MET A 1 49.73 -26.20 -3.26
CA MET A 1 48.86 -25.06 -3.68
C MET A 1 49.67 -23.78 -3.51
N ASN A 2 49.69 -22.88 -4.51
CA ASN A 2 50.51 -21.66 -4.43
C ASN A 2 49.89 -20.66 -3.44
N LYS A 3 50.72 -20.01 -2.61
CA LYS A 3 50.33 -18.98 -1.63
C LYS A 3 49.50 -17.85 -2.26
N SER A 4 49.88 -17.42 -3.46
CA SER A 4 49.12 -16.39 -4.19
C SER A 4 47.68 -16.84 -4.50
N THR A 5 47.50 -18.12 -4.84
CA THR A 5 46.18 -18.71 -5.11
C THR A 5 45.34 -18.80 -3.83
N LEU A 6 45.94 -19.20 -2.70
CA LEU A 6 45.27 -19.25 -1.40
C LEU A 6 44.76 -17.87 -0.98
N LYS A 7 45.61 -16.85 -1.06
CA LYS A 7 45.24 -15.46 -0.78
C LYS A 7 44.08 -14.98 -1.66
N PHE A 8 44.16 -15.25 -2.97
CA PHE A 8 43.10 -14.88 -3.91
C PHE A 8 41.76 -15.55 -3.58
N ILE A 9 41.77 -16.83 -3.21
CA ILE A 9 40.54 -17.56 -2.84
C ILE A 9 39.98 -17.04 -1.52
N ALA A 10 40.82 -16.77 -0.53
CA ALA A 10 40.40 -16.18 0.74
C ALA A 10 39.69 -14.83 0.49
N GLU A 11 40.30 -13.94 -0.28
CA GLU A 11 39.72 -12.64 -0.65
C GLU A 11 38.39 -12.78 -1.41
N LYS A 12 38.32 -13.70 -2.39
CA LYS A 12 37.08 -13.98 -3.13
C LYS A 12 35.99 -14.54 -2.23
N SER A 13 36.33 -15.43 -1.28
CA SER A 13 35.36 -16.01 -0.36
C SER A 13 34.75 -14.95 0.56
N LYS A 14 35.56 -13.99 1.04
CA LYS A 14 35.09 -12.84 1.82
C LYS A 14 34.18 -11.94 1.00
N TYR A 15 34.57 -11.63 -0.24
CA TYR A 15 33.75 -10.85 -1.16
C TYR A 15 32.36 -11.47 -1.41
N LEU A 16 32.27 -12.80 -1.51
CA LEU A 16 30.98 -13.51 -1.65
C LEU A 16 30.08 -13.31 -0.43
N ILE A 17 30.64 -13.43 0.79
CA ILE A 17 29.91 -13.19 2.04
C ILE A 17 29.41 -11.75 2.11
N ASP A 18 30.26 -10.78 1.80
CA ASP A 18 29.87 -9.36 1.78
C ASP A 18 28.75 -9.11 0.77
N THR A 19 28.80 -9.74 -0.40
CA THR A 19 27.75 -9.67 -1.42
C THR A 19 26.43 -10.27 -0.94
N GLN A 20 26.48 -11.42 -0.24
CA GLN A 20 25.30 -12.04 0.38
C GLN A 20 24.69 -11.11 1.45
N ILE A 21 25.51 -10.48 2.29
CA ILE A 21 25.07 -9.53 3.32
C ILE A 21 24.42 -8.29 2.69
N GLN A 22 25.02 -7.74 1.64
CA GLN A 22 24.45 -6.60 0.91
C GLN A 22 23.11 -6.97 0.27
N SER A 23 23.02 -8.16 -0.33
CA SER A 23 21.78 -8.68 -0.93
C SER A 23 20.68 -8.85 0.12
N TYR A 24 21.02 -9.40 1.29
CA TYR A 24 20.11 -9.52 2.43
C TYR A 24 19.55 -8.18 2.89
N ARG A 25 20.43 -7.18 3.09
CA ARG A 25 20.04 -5.82 3.47
C ARG A 25 19.16 -5.17 2.41
N SER A 26 19.51 -5.36 1.13
CA SER A 26 18.71 -4.86 0.01
C SER A 26 17.29 -5.44 0.03
N LEU A 27 17.16 -6.75 0.27
CA LEU A 27 15.86 -7.42 0.33
C LEU A 27 15.02 -6.93 1.52
N PHE A 28 15.64 -6.74 2.68
CA PHE A 28 15.00 -6.15 3.85
C PHE A 28 14.46 -4.74 3.55
N THR A 29 15.29 -3.86 2.97
CA THR A 29 14.89 -2.49 2.62
C THR A 29 13.75 -2.50 1.60
N LYS A 30 13.85 -3.32 0.55
CA LYS A 30 12.79 -3.46 -0.46
C LYS A 30 11.47 -3.92 0.14
N ALA A 31 11.50 -4.92 1.04
CA ALA A 31 10.31 -5.37 1.75
C ALA A 31 9.67 -4.25 2.59
N GLY A 32 10.50 -3.47 3.31
CA GLY A 32 10.05 -2.31 4.06
C GLY A 32 9.38 -1.25 3.17
N THR A 33 9.97 -0.93 2.02
CA THR A 33 9.37 -0.01 1.03
C THR A 33 8.01 -0.50 0.55
N ILE A 34 7.89 -1.79 0.21
CA ILE A 34 6.61 -2.35 -0.26
C ILE A 34 5.54 -2.30 0.83
N ILE A 35 5.89 -2.61 2.09
CA ILE A 35 4.99 -2.45 3.23
C ILE A 35 4.52 -0.99 3.34
N GLY A 36 5.45 -0.03 3.23
CA GLY A 36 5.14 1.40 3.28
C GLY A 36 4.22 1.88 2.16
N ILE A 37 4.40 1.40 0.94
CA ILE A 37 3.49 1.70 -0.18
C ILE A 37 2.10 1.10 0.10
N THR A 38 2.09 -0.15 0.57
CA THR A 38 0.85 -0.91 0.81
C THR A 38 0.03 -0.32 1.97
N SER A 39 0.69 0.24 3.00
CA SER A 39 0.00 0.88 4.13
C SER A 39 -0.77 2.13 3.72
N VAL A 40 -0.36 2.82 2.65
CA VAL A 40 -1.10 3.94 2.05
C VAL A 40 -2.20 3.44 1.12
N PHE A 41 -1.94 2.38 0.36
CA PHE A 41 -2.93 1.81 -0.56
C PHE A 41 -4.18 1.30 0.16
N LEU A 42 -4.04 0.60 1.29
CA LEU A 42 -5.16 -0.06 1.96
C LEU A 42 -6.25 0.93 2.44
N PRO A 43 -5.94 2.01 3.18
CA PRO A 43 -6.94 3.02 3.54
C PRO A 43 -7.62 3.66 2.33
N LEU A 44 -6.86 3.97 1.27
CA LEU A 44 -7.38 4.55 0.04
C LEU A 44 -8.37 3.60 -0.65
N PHE A 45 -8.02 2.32 -0.75
CA PHE A 45 -8.88 1.30 -1.33
C PHE A 45 -10.20 1.14 -0.55
N LEU A 46 -10.12 1.08 0.78
CA LEU A 46 -11.30 1.00 1.66
C LEU A 46 -12.20 2.23 1.54
N PHE A 47 -11.61 3.42 1.46
CA PHE A 47 -12.35 4.67 1.27
C PHE A 47 -13.18 4.65 -0.01
N ILE A 48 -12.59 4.25 -1.13
CA ILE A 48 -13.29 4.19 -2.42
C ILE A 48 -14.41 3.15 -2.38
N ILE A 49 -14.12 1.93 -1.88
CA ILE A 49 -15.10 0.84 -1.80
C ILE A 49 -16.30 1.20 -0.93
N ASN A 50 -16.14 2.02 0.10
CA ASN A 50 -17.26 2.41 0.95
C ASN A 50 -18.37 3.15 0.18
N THR A 51 -18.06 3.71 -0.99
CA THR A 51 -19.04 4.38 -1.89
C THR A 51 -19.51 3.48 -3.05
N SER A 52 -19.03 2.25 -3.13
CA SER A 52 -19.35 1.29 -4.20
C SER A 52 -20.62 0.49 -3.89
N HIS A 53 -21.12 -0.23 -4.90
CA HIS A 53 -22.26 -1.14 -4.74
C HIS A 53 -22.01 -2.22 -3.68
N LEU A 54 -23.08 -2.64 -2.97
CA LEU A 54 -22.98 -3.62 -1.88
C LEU A 54 -22.31 -4.94 -2.29
N LEU A 55 -22.61 -5.46 -3.49
CA LEU A 55 -21.95 -6.67 -4.01
C LEU A 55 -20.44 -6.48 -4.16
N ILE A 56 -20.00 -5.32 -4.63
CA ILE A 56 -18.58 -5.00 -4.82
C ILE A 56 -17.88 -4.85 -3.47
N LYS A 57 -18.57 -4.30 -2.46
CA LYS A 57 -18.08 -4.27 -1.08
C LYS A 57 -17.86 -5.67 -0.49
N ILE A 58 -18.71 -6.63 -0.81
CA ILE A 58 -18.56 -8.01 -0.34
C ILE A 58 -17.39 -8.69 -1.05
N VAL A 59 -17.31 -8.56 -2.38
CA VAL A 59 -16.24 -9.20 -3.18
C VAL A 59 -14.86 -8.59 -2.88
N SER A 60 -14.79 -7.32 -2.49
CA SER A 60 -13.53 -6.65 -2.15
C SER A 60 -12.87 -7.15 -0.86
N ILE A 61 -13.54 -7.98 -0.06
CA ILE A 61 -12.92 -8.67 1.07
C ILE A 61 -11.78 -9.59 0.59
N ILE A 62 -11.91 -10.18 -0.61
CA ILE A 62 -10.91 -11.09 -1.18
C ILE A 62 -9.54 -10.42 -1.34
N PRO A 63 -9.40 -9.30 -2.09
CA PRO A 63 -8.10 -8.64 -2.23
C PRO A 63 -7.56 -8.11 -0.90
N ILE A 64 -8.40 -7.72 0.06
CA ILE A 64 -7.96 -7.31 1.41
C ILE A 64 -7.28 -8.46 2.13
N ILE A 65 -7.90 -9.65 2.16
CA ILE A 65 -7.33 -10.84 2.80
C ILE A 65 -5.99 -11.21 2.13
N VAL A 66 -5.93 -11.20 0.80
CA VAL A 66 -4.69 -11.51 0.07
C VAL A 66 -3.59 -10.48 0.39
N LEU A 67 -3.94 -9.20 0.52
CA LEU A 67 -3.02 -8.13 0.87
C LEU A 67 -2.47 -8.31 2.30
N VAL A 68 -3.31 -8.70 3.26
CA VAL A 68 -2.88 -9.06 4.63
C VAL A 68 -1.92 -10.25 4.62
N ILE A 69 -2.22 -11.30 3.84
CA ILE A 69 -1.30 -12.44 3.67
C ILE A 69 0.04 -11.97 3.09
N GLY A 70 0.02 -11.07 2.10
CA GLY A 70 1.21 -10.44 1.54
C GLY A 70 2.04 -9.69 2.58
N LEU A 71 1.39 -8.90 3.43
CA LEU A 71 2.04 -8.18 4.54
C LEU A 71 2.70 -9.14 5.53
N ILE A 72 2.02 -10.20 5.94
CA ILE A 72 2.59 -11.22 6.83
C ILE A 72 3.85 -11.84 6.21
N ARG A 73 3.83 -12.14 4.90
CA ARG A 73 5.00 -12.66 4.19
C ARG A 73 6.17 -11.67 4.18
N MET A 74 5.92 -10.38 3.99
CA MET A 74 6.97 -9.36 4.06
C MET A 74 7.51 -9.15 5.48
N LEU A 75 6.68 -9.24 6.51
CA LEU A 75 7.15 -9.22 7.89
C LEU A 75 8.07 -10.41 8.20
N LEU A 76 7.79 -11.58 7.63
CA LEU A 76 8.68 -12.74 7.74
C LEU A 76 10.01 -12.54 7.02
N VAL A 77 10.08 -11.74 5.95
CA VAL A 77 11.35 -11.33 5.33
C VAL A 77 12.17 -10.49 6.31
N MET A 78 11.52 -9.57 7.02
CA MET A 78 12.19 -8.68 7.98
C MET A 78 12.62 -9.39 9.28
N LYS A 79 11.88 -10.42 9.73
CA LYS A 79 12.21 -11.20 10.93
C LYS A 79 13.32 -12.25 10.72
N SER A 80 13.86 -12.36 9.51
CA SER A 80 14.86 -13.39 9.19
C SER A 80 16.10 -13.30 10.11
N PRO A 81 16.69 -14.46 10.51
CA PRO A 81 17.88 -14.48 11.36
C PRO A 81 19.07 -13.77 10.71
N PRO A 82 20.02 -13.27 11.52
CA PRO A 82 21.25 -12.66 10.99
C PRO A 82 22.06 -13.68 10.19
N LEU A 83 22.75 -13.20 9.15
CA LEU A 83 23.66 -14.00 8.34
C LEU A 83 25.02 -14.22 9.04
N PHE A 84 25.68 -15.32 8.71
CA PHE A 84 27.04 -15.62 9.11
C PHE A 84 28.03 -14.71 8.37
N ARG A 85 28.99 -14.14 9.10
CA ARG A 85 29.98 -13.18 8.56
C ARG A 85 31.31 -13.82 8.18
N GLY A 86 31.41 -15.15 8.16
CA GLY A 86 32.68 -15.84 7.93
C GLY A 86 33.54 -15.91 9.18
N TYR A 87 34.85 -15.92 8.99
CA TYR A 87 35.83 -15.93 10.08
C TYR A 87 35.70 -14.67 10.95
N GLY A 88 35.38 -14.83 12.24
CA GLY A 88 35.02 -13.74 13.14
C GLY A 88 36.22 -12.99 13.73
N GLU A 89 36.04 -11.69 13.97
CA GLU A 89 37.03 -10.82 14.63
C GLU A 89 37.43 -11.34 16.03
N ASN A 90 36.51 -12.06 16.67
CA ASN A 90 36.64 -12.61 18.01
C ASN A 90 37.72 -13.71 18.13
N LYS A 91 38.29 -14.15 17.01
CA LYS A 91 39.36 -15.16 16.92
C LYS A 91 40.68 -14.57 16.42
N PHE A 92 40.81 -13.25 16.34
CA PHE A 92 42.04 -12.61 15.85
C PHE A 92 43.29 -13.03 16.62
N GLU A 93 43.19 -13.21 17.93
CA GLU A 93 44.33 -13.66 18.75
C GLU A 93 44.78 -15.09 18.39
N GLU A 94 43.84 -16.00 18.12
CA GLU A 94 44.15 -17.36 17.63
C GLU A 94 44.81 -17.37 16.24
N LEU A 95 44.62 -16.29 15.45
CA LEU A 95 45.18 -16.16 14.10
C LEU A 95 46.64 -15.67 14.08
N LEU A 96 47.10 -15.03 15.15
CA LEU A 96 48.46 -14.49 15.22
C LEU A 96 49.52 -15.59 15.35
N ASP A 97 49.13 -16.74 15.89
CA ASP A 97 50.03 -17.88 16.14
C ASP A 97 50.04 -18.92 14.99
N LEU A 98 49.21 -18.72 13.95
CA LEU A 98 49.09 -19.64 12.82
C LEU A 98 50.10 -19.34 11.71
N ASP A 99 50.61 -20.39 11.08
CA ASP A 99 51.32 -20.27 9.79
C ASP A 99 50.40 -19.65 8.74
N GLU A 100 50.96 -18.83 7.86
CA GLU A 100 50.22 -18.10 6.83
C GLU A 100 49.42 -18.99 5.88
N ILE A 101 49.91 -20.20 5.55
CA ILE A 101 49.16 -21.17 4.73
C ILE A 101 47.97 -21.71 5.53
N SER A 102 48.20 -22.11 6.78
CA SER A 102 47.17 -22.62 7.68
C SER A 102 46.10 -21.56 7.99
N LEU A 103 46.51 -20.30 8.12
CA LEU A 103 45.63 -19.14 8.24
C LEU A 103 44.66 -19.05 7.06
N TYR A 104 45.19 -19.06 5.82
CA TYR A 104 44.35 -18.99 4.63
C TYR A 104 43.42 -20.20 4.49
N ILE A 105 43.90 -21.41 4.80
CA ILE A 105 43.06 -22.61 4.73
C ILE A 105 41.92 -22.53 5.75
N SER A 106 42.20 -22.06 6.96
CA SER A 106 41.21 -21.87 8.02
C SER A 106 40.15 -20.84 7.61
N GLU A 107 40.58 -19.68 7.08
CA GLU A 107 39.69 -18.63 6.58
C GLU A 107 38.79 -19.13 5.46
N ILE A 108 39.36 -19.77 4.44
CA ILE A 108 38.60 -20.33 3.31
C ILE A 108 37.57 -21.35 3.79
N SER A 109 37.94 -22.21 4.74
CA SER A 109 37.05 -23.25 5.26
C SER A 109 35.86 -22.67 6.02
N ALA A 110 36.09 -21.67 6.89
CA ALA A 110 35.02 -21.02 7.62
C ALA A 110 34.12 -20.19 6.70
N ASN A 111 34.71 -19.50 5.73
CA ASN A 111 33.97 -18.69 4.78
C ASN A 111 33.11 -19.57 3.87
N LYS A 112 33.64 -20.70 3.38
CA LYS A 112 32.86 -21.69 2.61
C LYS A 112 31.63 -22.14 3.38
N LYS A 113 31.80 -22.54 4.64
CA LYS A 113 30.67 -22.97 5.49
C LYS A 113 29.66 -21.85 5.69
N SER A 114 30.13 -20.62 5.90
CA SER A 114 29.26 -19.45 6.07
C SER A 114 28.45 -19.14 4.81
N VAL A 115 29.06 -19.25 3.62
CA VAL A 115 28.38 -19.05 2.33
C VAL A 115 27.27 -20.08 2.14
N GLU A 116 27.56 -21.36 2.40
CA GLU A 116 26.61 -22.46 2.24
C GLU A 116 25.38 -22.31 3.17
N GLU A 117 25.60 -21.98 4.44
CA GLU A 117 24.53 -21.75 5.40
C GLU A 117 23.72 -20.47 5.05
N ASN A 118 24.42 -19.42 4.61
CA ASN A 118 23.77 -18.17 4.19
C ASN A 118 22.87 -18.37 2.96
N ASP A 119 23.27 -19.22 2.01
CA ASP A 119 22.47 -19.51 0.81
C ASP A 119 21.12 -20.12 1.17
N VAL A 120 21.08 -21.03 2.15
CA VAL A 120 19.82 -21.64 2.64
C VAL A 120 18.92 -20.58 3.27
N LEU A 121 19.49 -19.68 4.08
CA LEU A 121 18.75 -18.59 4.71
C LEU A 121 18.21 -17.59 3.69
N LEU A 122 19.05 -17.17 2.73
CA LEU A 122 18.70 -16.26 1.65
C LEU A 122 17.62 -16.85 0.75
N ALA A 123 17.71 -18.13 0.39
CA ALA A 123 16.70 -18.80 -0.42
C ALA A 123 15.32 -18.81 0.27
N LYS A 124 15.29 -19.09 1.58
CA LYS A 124 14.05 -19.04 2.37
C LYS A 124 13.48 -17.63 2.43
N GLN A 125 14.31 -16.62 2.65
CA GLN A 125 13.90 -15.22 2.69
C GLN A 125 13.37 -14.76 1.33
N ASN A 126 14.06 -15.09 0.24
CA ASN A 126 13.64 -14.77 -1.12
C ASN A 126 12.30 -15.44 -1.49
N ARG A 127 12.07 -16.66 -1.02
CA ARG A 127 10.78 -17.35 -1.21
C ARG A 127 9.64 -16.60 -0.52
N HIS A 128 9.85 -16.08 0.69
CA HIS A 128 8.84 -15.26 1.37
C HIS A 128 8.61 -13.94 0.64
N TYR A 129 9.68 -13.27 0.22
CA TYR A 129 9.62 -12.02 -0.53
C TYR A 129 8.84 -12.18 -1.85
N ASN A 130 9.20 -13.15 -2.68
CA ASN A 130 8.56 -13.38 -3.98
C ASN A 130 7.07 -13.73 -3.83
N LYS A 131 6.72 -14.56 -2.85
CA LYS A 131 5.30 -14.86 -2.54
C LYS A 131 4.56 -13.63 -2.05
N GLY A 132 5.19 -12.79 -1.23
CA GLY A 132 4.62 -11.53 -0.76
C GLY A 132 4.33 -10.57 -1.92
N ILE A 133 5.30 -10.36 -2.82
CA ILE A 133 5.13 -9.54 -4.03
C ILE A 133 3.98 -10.06 -4.87
N PHE A 134 3.94 -11.38 -5.12
CA PHE A 134 2.88 -11.97 -5.92
C PHE A 134 1.48 -11.69 -5.32
N CYS A 135 1.34 -11.81 -3.99
CA CYS A 135 0.09 -11.47 -3.31
C CYS A 135 -0.30 -9.99 -3.50
N PHE A 136 0.66 -9.07 -3.39
CA PHE A 136 0.38 -7.64 -3.60
C PHE A 136 0.00 -7.32 -5.03
N ILE A 137 0.73 -7.84 -6.01
CA ILE A 137 0.40 -7.64 -7.43
C ILE A 137 -0.99 -8.16 -7.71
N PHE A 138 -1.30 -9.39 -7.27
CA PHE A 138 -2.63 -9.97 -7.45
C PHE A 138 -3.71 -9.10 -6.78
N ALA A 139 -3.52 -8.71 -5.52
CA ALA A 139 -4.49 -7.91 -4.79
C ALA A 139 -4.72 -6.54 -5.45
N ILE A 140 -3.66 -5.86 -5.90
CA ILE A 140 -3.76 -4.55 -6.56
C ILE A 140 -4.48 -4.67 -7.90
N VAL A 141 -4.07 -5.63 -8.75
CA VAL A 141 -4.71 -5.83 -10.06
C VAL A 141 -6.18 -6.18 -9.89
N PHE A 142 -6.50 -7.10 -8.97
CA PHE A 142 -7.88 -7.48 -8.69
C PHE A 142 -8.71 -6.31 -8.13
N SER A 143 -8.10 -5.48 -7.28
CA SER A 143 -8.72 -4.26 -6.74
C SER A 143 -9.07 -3.26 -7.85
N VAL A 144 -8.16 -3.03 -8.79
CA VAL A 144 -8.40 -2.14 -9.94
C VAL A 144 -9.52 -2.69 -10.82
N LEU A 145 -9.54 -4.00 -11.10
CA LEU A 145 -10.61 -4.62 -11.87
C LEU A 145 -11.98 -4.43 -11.20
N LEU A 146 -12.07 -4.63 -9.88
CA LEU A 146 -13.31 -4.39 -9.13
C LEU A 146 -13.78 -2.93 -9.24
N LEU A 147 -12.87 -1.96 -9.12
CA LEU A 147 -13.22 -0.56 -9.29
C LEU A 147 -13.72 -0.24 -10.70
N CYS A 148 -13.08 -0.80 -11.74
CA CYS A 148 -13.56 -0.67 -13.11
C CYS A 148 -14.98 -1.24 -13.27
N THR A 149 -15.28 -2.39 -12.67
CA THR A 149 -16.63 -2.96 -12.71
C THR A 149 -17.66 -2.10 -11.98
N ASP A 150 -17.31 -1.46 -10.85
CA ASP A 150 -18.19 -0.52 -10.14
C ASP A 150 -18.53 0.69 -11.02
N ILE A 151 -17.53 1.28 -11.67
CA ILE A 151 -17.71 2.42 -12.58
C ILE A 151 -18.60 2.02 -13.77
N PHE A 152 -18.37 0.84 -14.35
CA PHE A 152 -19.16 0.35 -15.48
C PHE A 152 -20.63 0.13 -15.11
N ILE A 153 -20.90 -0.52 -13.97
CA ILE A 153 -22.26 -0.73 -13.46
C ILE A 153 -22.95 0.61 -13.16
N LYS A 154 -22.24 1.55 -12.52
CA LYS A 154 -22.77 2.91 -12.26
C LYS A 154 -23.12 3.65 -13.55
N THR A 155 -22.30 3.50 -14.59
CA THR A 155 -22.53 4.14 -15.90
C THR A 155 -23.75 3.55 -16.60
N ILE A 156 -23.89 2.22 -16.63
CA ILE A 156 -25.07 1.55 -17.20
C ILE A 156 -26.34 1.97 -16.45
N ASN A 157 -26.36 1.81 -15.12
CA ASN A 157 -27.55 2.11 -14.31
C ASN A 157 -27.89 3.60 -14.28
N GLY A 158 -26.89 4.47 -14.42
CA GLY A 158 -27.09 5.92 -14.56
C GLY A 158 -27.67 6.31 -15.93
N GLY A 159 -27.31 5.60 -16.99
CA GLY A 159 -27.85 5.81 -18.34
C GLY A 159 -29.32 5.44 -18.49
N TYR A 160 -29.78 4.37 -17.82
CA TYR A 160 -31.19 3.94 -17.85
C TYR A 160 -32.17 4.94 -17.19
N LYS A 161 -31.71 5.74 -16.23
CA LYS A 161 -32.57 6.73 -15.56
C LYS A 161 -32.97 7.92 -16.46
N MET A 162 -32.24 8.17 -17.55
CA MET A 162 -32.56 9.24 -18.50
C MET A 162 -33.60 8.83 -19.57
N THR A 163 -33.94 7.55 -19.67
CA THR A 163 -34.88 7.05 -20.69
C THR A 163 -36.31 6.93 -20.16
N GLU A 164 -36.51 6.59 -18.89
CA GLU A 164 -37.87 6.44 -18.30
C GLU A 164 -38.59 7.77 -18.06
N GLU A 165 -37.87 8.88 -17.87
CA GLU A 165 -38.51 10.19 -17.62
C GLU A 165 -39.06 10.83 -18.90
N ASN A 166 -38.63 10.36 -20.08
CA ASN A 166 -39.16 10.78 -21.38
C ASN A 166 -40.35 9.93 -21.84
N THR A 167 -40.48 8.66 -21.40
CA THR A 167 -41.62 7.81 -21.81
C THR A 167 -42.90 8.06 -20.99
N LYS A 168 -42.79 8.67 -19.80
CA LYS A 168 -43.97 9.01 -18.97
C LYS A 168 -44.63 10.35 -19.31
N LYS A 169 -44.09 11.13 -20.23
CA LYS A 169 -44.66 12.44 -20.62
C LYS A 169 -45.52 12.42 -21.88
N ASP A 170 -45.53 11.32 -22.65
CA ASP A 170 -46.17 11.28 -23.97
C ASP A 170 -47.52 10.51 -24.02
N GLU A 171 -48.04 10.01 -22.90
CA GLU A 171 -49.39 9.46 -22.82
C GLU A 171 -50.25 10.21 -21.79
N VAL A 172 -50.83 11.35 -22.18
CA VAL A 172 -52.26 11.71 -22.01
C VAL A 172 -52.56 12.94 -22.90
N GLN A 173 -53.41 12.73 -23.91
CA GLN A 173 -53.98 13.72 -24.83
C GLN A 173 -55.01 14.65 -24.16
N THR A 174 -54.94 15.94 -24.54
CA THR A 174 -56.02 16.77 -25.16
C THR A 174 -57.45 16.75 -24.57
N ASP A 175 -57.94 17.87 -24.01
CA ASP A 175 -58.81 18.87 -24.69
C ASP A 175 -59.33 20.01 -23.74
N GLN A 176 -59.17 21.27 -24.20
CA GLN A 176 -59.97 22.54 -24.09
C GLN A 176 -60.90 22.81 -22.87
N GLN A 177 -61.11 24.02 -22.29
CA GLN A 177 -60.85 25.44 -22.58
C GLN A 177 -61.19 26.33 -21.31
N PRO A 178 -61.19 27.70 -21.32
CA PRO A 178 -60.60 28.54 -20.26
C PRO A 178 -61.58 29.31 -19.34
N GLN A 179 -61.06 29.84 -18.22
CA GLN A 179 -61.16 31.26 -17.76
C GLN A 179 -61.00 31.37 -16.23
N LYS A 180 -60.02 32.16 -15.76
CA LYS A 180 -60.25 33.43 -15.02
C LYS A 180 -58.94 34.01 -14.50
N VAL A 181 -58.70 35.24 -14.90
CA VAL A 181 -57.66 36.15 -14.42
C VAL A 181 -57.91 36.53 -12.95
N LYS A 182 -56.89 36.47 -12.08
CA LYS A 182 -56.71 37.45 -10.99
C LYS A 182 -55.29 37.48 -10.41
N LYS A 183 -54.67 38.65 -10.63
CA LYS A 183 -53.69 39.42 -9.83
C LYS A 183 -52.29 38.85 -9.50
N LEU A 184 -51.31 39.64 -9.96
CA LEU A 184 -49.90 39.72 -9.56
C LEU A 184 -49.72 40.09 -8.07
N LEU A 185 -48.63 39.57 -7.48
CA LEU A 185 -47.61 40.31 -6.70
C LEU A 185 -46.37 39.38 -6.65
N ASP A 186 -45.32 39.68 -7.42
CA ASP A 186 -44.16 40.51 -7.07
C ASP A 186 -43.03 39.64 -6.49
N VAL A 187 -42.02 39.37 -7.34
CA VAL A 187 -40.85 38.56 -7.04
C VAL A 187 -39.68 39.51 -6.90
N ASP A 188 -39.23 39.72 -5.67
CA ASP A 188 -37.99 40.46 -5.40
C ASP A 188 -36.78 39.55 -5.65
N ILE A 189 -36.01 39.93 -6.68
CA ILE A 189 -34.81 39.25 -7.16
C ILE A 189 -33.62 39.76 -6.33
N LYS A 190 -33.47 39.34 -5.07
CA LYS A 190 -32.27 39.72 -4.28
C LYS A 190 -31.64 38.70 -3.33
N ASP A 191 -32.01 37.42 -3.35
CA ASP A 191 -31.34 36.42 -2.49
C ASP A 191 -30.71 35.23 -3.24
N LEU A 192 -30.03 35.54 -4.36
CA LEU A 192 -28.96 34.69 -4.88
C LEU A 192 -27.74 34.77 -3.93
N LYS A 193 -27.66 33.88 -2.94
CA LYS A 193 -26.42 33.64 -2.21
C LYS A 193 -25.65 32.45 -2.80
N ARG A 194 -24.59 32.79 -3.54
CA ARG A 194 -23.40 31.94 -3.67
C ARG A 194 -22.70 31.89 -2.31
N VAL A 195 -22.37 30.71 -1.82
CA VAL A 195 -21.44 30.53 -0.70
C VAL A 195 -20.17 29.90 -1.25
N SER A 196 -19.15 30.75 -1.35
CA SER A 196 -17.74 30.38 -1.49
C SER A 196 -17.12 30.34 -0.09
N GLU A 197 -16.17 29.44 0.07
CA GLU A 197 -15.44 29.07 1.27
C GLU A 197 -14.71 30.23 1.96
N GLY A 198 -14.63 30.15 3.29
CA GLY A 198 -13.42 30.48 4.05
C GLY A 198 -13.21 31.93 4.48
N LYS A 199 -13.54 32.25 5.75
CA LYS A 199 -12.61 32.87 6.72
C LYS A 199 -13.26 33.05 8.09
N GLU A 200 -12.48 32.72 9.12
CA GLU A 200 -12.77 32.88 10.54
C GLU A 200 -13.07 34.34 10.92
N ILE A 201 -14.02 34.55 11.83
CA ILE A 201 -14.04 35.73 12.70
C ILE A 201 -14.34 35.27 14.14
N LYS A 202 -13.43 35.67 15.03
CA LYS A 202 -13.38 35.41 16.46
C LYS A 202 -14.60 35.94 17.20
N SER A 203 -14.99 35.17 18.23
CA SER A 203 -15.94 35.55 19.28
C SER A 203 -15.20 36.28 20.41
N GLU A 204 -15.63 37.50 20.72
CA GLU A 204 -15.51 38.24 22.00
C GLU A 204 -16.29 39.55 21.71
N THR A 205 -17.31 40.01 22.42
CA THR A 205 -17.47 40.25 23.86
C THR A 205 -18.94 40.66 24.07
N GLY A 206 -19.49 40.42 25.26
CA GLY A 206 -20.93 40.34 25.47
C GLY A 206 -21.69 41.59 25.91
N LYS A 207 -22.96 41.36 26.24
CA LYS A 207 -23.66 41.96 27.38
C LYS A 207 -24.99 41.25 27.59
N ILE A 208 -25.10 40.60 28.75
CA ILE A 208 -26.34 40.14 29.38
C ILE A 208 -26.91 41.35 30.12
N ILE A 209 -28.13 41.78 29.79
CA ILE A 209 -28.99 42.57 30.70
C ILE A 209 -30.46 42.15 30.48
N THR A 210 -30.91 41.28 31.38
CA THR A 210 -32.21 41.14 32.07
C THR A 210 -33.55 41.53 31.43
N GLU A 211 -34.49 40.58 31.49
CA GLU A 211 -35.94 40.76 31.61
C GLU A 211 -36.34 41.62 32.82
N THR A 212 -37.40 42.44 32.72
CA THR A 212 -38.58 42.43 33.62
C THR A 212 -39.68 43.40 33.16
N ASN A 213 -40.91 43.03 33.56
CA ASN A 213 -42.24 43.54 33.19
C ASN A 213 -42.53 45.01 33.60
N GLU A 214 -43.19 45.76 32.72
CA GLU A 214 -44.58 46.29 32.83
C GLU A 214 -44.92 47.14 31.59
#